data_AF-A0A484ZXZ5-F1
#
_entry.id   AF-A0A484ZXZ5-F1
#
_cell.length_a   1.000
_cell.length_b   1.000
_cell.length_c   1.000
_cell.angle_alpha   90.00
_cell.angle_beta   90.00
_cell.angle_gamma   90.00
#
_symmetry.space_group_name_H-M   'P 1'
#
loop_
_entity.id
_entity.type
_entity.pdbx_description
1 polymer ?
#
loop_
_entity_poly.entity_id
_entity_poly.type
_entity_poly.pdbx_seq_one_letter_code
_entity_poly.pdbx_strand_id
1 'polypeptide(L)'
;MFKSTLFWKVFILLGLTILMLIPISMVLDLIDSRNEYQQSVIQRVEDGTSGAQTIVGPVLVLPYTETVVQTDGQGISTTKLVEGKLHILPESLVIDANVNVEPRKIGIYQTQVYQG
;
A
#
# COMPACT_ATOMS: atom_id res chain seq x y z
N MET A 1 30.79 -10.02 -59.43
CA MET A 1 31.18 -11.11 -58.51
C MET A 1 31.30 -10.56 -57.10
N PHE A 2 30.21 -10.57 -56.32
CA PHE A 2 30.31 -10.28 -54.89
C PHE A 2 31.11 -11.40 -54.23
N LYS A 3 32.25 -11.05 -53.63
CA LYS A 3 33.22 -11.99 -53.05
C LYS A 3 32.56 -12.81 -51.93
N SER A 4 32.57 -14.13 -52.07
CA SER A 4 32.09 -15.13 -51.10
C SER A 4 32.50 -14.85 -49.64
N THR A 5 33.67 -14.22 -49.44
CA THR A 5 34.18 -13.85 -48.12
C THR A 5 33.34 -12.80 -47.39
N LEU A 6 32.68 -11.88 -48.10
CA LEU A 6 31.83 -10.83 -47.50
C LEU A 6 30.53 -11.43 -46.97
N PHE A 7 29.92 -12.34 -47.74
CA PHE A 7 28.73 -13.08 -47.34
C PHE A 7 28.98 -13.89 -46.05
N TRP A 8 30.09 -14.62 -45.97
CA TRP A 8 30.42 -15.42 -44.79
C TRP A 8 30.66 -14.56 -43.54
N LYS A 9 31.30 -13.39 -43.70
CA LYS A 9 31.48 -12.43 -42.59
C LYS A 9 30.15 -11.93 -42.05
N VAL A 10 29.21 -11.55 -42.92
CA VAL A 10 27.88 -11.08 -42.52
C VAL A 10 27.08 -12.22 -41.87
N PHE A 11 27.17 -13.43 -42.40
CA PHE A 11 26.49 -14.59 -41.84
C PHE A 11 26.98 -14.94 -40.43
N ILE A 12 28.29 -14.97 -40.21
CA ILE A 12 28.88 -15.19 -38.87
C ILE A 12 28.48 -14.06 -37.92
N LEU A 13 28.54 -12.80 -38.38
CA LEU A 13 28.15 -11.65 -37.56
C LEU A 13 26.68 -11.74 -37.12
N LEU A 14 25.78 -12.10 -38.04
CA LEU A 14 24.37 -12.31 -37.75
C LEU A 14 24.19 -13.44 -36.74
N GLY A 15 24.88 -14.57 -36.94
CA GLY A 15 24.85 -15.71 -36.02
C GLY A 15 25.32 -15.35 -34.61
N LEU A 16 26.42 -14.60 -34.49
CA LEU A 16 26.93 -14.13 -33.19
C LEU A 16 25.98 -13.14 -32.52
N THR A 17 25.35 -12.25 -33.30
CA THR A 17 24.35 -11.31 -32.77
C THR A 17 23.16 -12.05 -32.18
N ILE A 18 22.65 -13.07 -32.89
CA ILE A 18 21.54 -13.90 -32.41
C ILE A 18 21.97 -14.71 -31.19
N LEU A 19 23.18 -15.26 -31.19
CA LEU A 19 23.72 -15.99 -30.04
C LEU A 19 23.78 -15.10 -28.79
N MET A 20 24.14 -13.81 -28.94
CA MET A 20 24.18 -12.84 -27.85
C MET A 20 22.80 -12.48 -27.29
N LEU A 21 21.69 -12.79 -27.97
CA LEU A 21 20.36 -12.61 -27.40
C LEU A 21 20.11 -13.53 -26.19
N ILE A 22 20.73 -14.72 -26.17
CA ILE A 22 20.60 -15.69 -25.07
C ILE A 22 21.11 -15.12 -23.74
N PRO A 23 22.38 -14.66 -23.63
CA PRO A 23 22.85 -14.08 -22.37
C PRO A 23 22.11 -12.80 -21.99
N ILE A 24 21.65 -12.01 -22.97
CA ILE A 24 20.85 -10.81 -22.69
C ILE A 24 19.52 -11.19 -22.05
N SER A 25 18.79 -12.17 -22.60
CA SER A 25 17.52 -12.61 -22.01
C SER A 25 17.72 -13.17 -20.60
N MET A 26 18.78 -13.96 -20.38
CA MET A 26 19.10 -14.48 -19.04
C MET A 26 19.33 -13.38 -18.00
N VAL A 27 19.98 -12.28 -18.39
CA VAL A 27 20.19 -11.13 -17.49
C VAL A 27 18.87 -10.41 -17.22
N LEU A 28 18.01 -10.23 -18.22
CA LEU A 28 16.70 -9.62 -18.05
C LEU A 28 15.80 -10.46 -17.13
N ASP A 29 15.74 -11.78 -17.33
CA ASP A 29 15.00 -12.71 -16.47
C ASP A 29 15.51 -12.67 -15.01
N LEU A 30 16.84 -12.54 -14.83
CA LEU A 30 17.44 -12.40 -13.49
C LEU A 30 17.06 -11.07 -12.82
N ILE A 31 16.90 -10.00 -13.60
CA ILE A 31 16.44 -8.70 -13.08
C ILE A 31 14.97 -8.79 -12.68
N ASP A 32 14.13 -9.37 -13.53
CA ASP A 32 12.69 -9.50 -13.27
C ASP A 32 12.43 -10.36 -12.03
N SER A 33 13.12 -11.49 -11.90
CA SER A 33 13.03 -12.34 -10.71
C SER A 33 13.49 -11.64 -9.43
N ARG A 34 14.43 -10.68 -9.49
CA ARG A 34 14.82 -9.87 -8.32
C ARG A 34 13.72 -8.90 -7.90
N ASN A 35 13.07 -8.26 -8.86
CA ASN A 35 11.95 -7.35 -8.60
C ASN A 35 10.75 -8.11 -8.00
N GLU A 36 10.39 -9.24 -8.58
CA GLU A 36 9.31 -10.10 -8.08
C GLU A 36 9.63 -10.64 -6.68
N TYR A 37 10.86 -11.09 -6.45
CA TYR A 37 11.28 -11.56 -5.13
C TYR A 37 11.21 -10.45 -4.08
N GLN A 38 11.65 -9.23 -4.38
CA GLN A 38 11.54 -8.09 -3.46
C GLN A 38 10.08 -7.80 -3.08
N GLN A 39 9.17 -7.78 -4.05
CA GLN A 39 7.75 -7.58 -3.80
C GLN A 39 7.17 -8.69 -2.92
N SER A 40 7.53 -9.95 -3.20
CA SER A 40 7.08 -11.09 -2.38
C SER A 40 7.57 -11.01 -0.93
N VAL A 41 8.77 -10.47 -0.70
CA VAL A 41 9.32 -10.28 0.65
C VAL A 41 8.54 -9.19 1.39
N ILE A 42 8.21 -8.07 0.74
CA ILE A 42 7.37 -7.02 1.33
C ILE A 42 6.00 -7.59 1.71
N GLN A 43 5.36 -8.30 0.80
CA GLN A 43 4.04 -8.90 1.06
C GLN A 43 4.09 -9.91 2.22
N ARG A 44 5.11 -10.77 2.30
CA ARG A 44 5.27 -11.70 3.44
C ARG A 44 5.49 -10.99 4.77
N VAL A 45 6.11 -9.81 4.76
CA VAL A 45 6.29 -9.01 5.97
C VAL A 45 4.96 -8.39 6.37
N GLU A 46 4.20 -7.86 5.41
CA GLU A 46 2.86 -7.33 5.66
C GLU A 46 1.87 -8.41 6.12
N ASP A 47 1.95 -9.63 5.60
CA ASP A 47 1.11 -10.76 6.01
C ASP A 47 1.50 -11.31 7.39
N GLY A 48 2.80 -11.29 7.73
CA GLY A 48 3.34 -11.82 8.98
C GLY A 48 3.35 -10.83 10.13
N THR A 49 3.07 -9.55 9.86
CA THR A 49 3.09 -8.45 10.82
C THR A 49 1.83 -7.62 10.63
N SER A 50 1.60 -6.57 11.43
CA SER A 50 0.66 -5.55 10.97
C SER A 50 1.36 -4.74 9.89
N GLY A 51 0.85 -4.74 8.66
CA GLY A 51 1.30 -3.87 7.58
C GLY A 51 1.14 -2.38 7.91
N ALA A 52 0.81 -1.54 6.91
CA ALA A 52 0.63 -0.10 7.16
C ALA A 52 -0.50 0.16 8.19
N GLN A 53 -0.14 0.66 9.37
CA GLN A 53 -1.11 1.05 10.41
C GLN A 53 -1.35 2.56 10.37
N THR A 54 -2.62 2.95 10.28
CA THR A 54 -3.06 4.33 10.46
C THR A 54 -3.77 4.44 11.80
N ILE A 55 -3.14 5.12 12.76
CA ILE A 55 -3.76 5.39 14.07
C ILE A 55 -4.53 6.70 13.97
N VAL A 56 -5.81 6.67 14.34
CA VAL A 56 -6.69 7.84 14.36
C VAL A 56 -7.05 8.18 15.81
N GLY A 57 -7.13 9.47 16.12
CA GLY A 57 -7.45 9.94 17.47
C GLY A 57 -8.86 9.58 17.95
N PRO A 58 -9.13 9.68 19.27
CA PRO A 58 -10.44 9.40 19.84
C PRO A 58 -11.48 10.45 19.40
N VAL A 59 -12.73 10.01 19.23
CA VAL A 59 -13.88 10.89 18.93
C VAL A 59 -14.91 10.75 20.06
N LEU A 60 -15.31 11.86 20.66
CA LEU A 60 -16.35 11.88 21.67
C LEU A 60 -17.73 11.98 20.97
N VAL A 61 -18.61 11.02 21.25
CA VAL A 61 -19.99 11.01 20.72
C VAL A 61 -20.95 11.38 21.84
N LEU A 62 -21.58 12.55 21.74
CA LEU A 62 -22.58 13.02 22.69
C LEU A 62 -24.00 12.82 22.11
N PRO A 63 -24.79 11.87 22.62
CA PRO A 63 -26.20 11.76 22.26
C PRO A 63 -27.01 12.88 22.92
N TYR A 64 -27.92 13.51 22.18
CA TYR A 64 -28.84 14.52 22.71
C TYR A 64 -30.26 14.30 22.18
N THR A 65 -31.24 14.79 22.94
CA THR A 65 -32.64 14.76 22.56
C THR A 65 -33.16 16.19 22.43
N GLU A 66 -33.58 16.57 21.23
CA GLU A 66 -34.25 17.85 20.99
C GLU A 66 -35.77 17.67 21.06
N THR A 67 -36.43 18.59 21.74
CA THR A 67 -37.89 18.64 21.79
C THR A 67 -38.37 19.60 20.72
N VAL A 68 -38.81 19.07 19.59
CA VAL A 68 -39.33 19.87 18.48
C VAL A 68 -40.85 19.96 18.61
N VAL A 69 -41.36 21.17 18.78
CA VAL A 69 -42.80 21.44 18.75
C VAL A 69 -43.20 21.66 17.30
N GLN A 70 -43.77 20.64 16.66
CA GLN A 70 -44.39 20.81 15.34
C GLN A 70 -45.84 21.25 15.53
N THR A 71 -46.18 22.43 15.01
CA THR A 71 -47.56 22.89 14.91
C THR A 71 -48.09 22.46 13.56
N ASP A 72 -49.06 21.55 13.56
CA ASP A 72 -49.72 21.15 12.33
C ASP A 72 -50.68 22.27 11.84
N GLY A 73 -51.08 22.26 10.57
CA GLY A 73 -51.90 23.32 9.94
C GLY A 73 -53.29 23.57 10.57
N GLN A 74 -53.66 22.77 11.58
CA GLN A 74 -54.90 22.86 12.36
C GLN A 74 -54.67 23.42 13.79
N GLY A 75 -53.47 23.89 14.13
CA GLY A 75 -53.18 24.55 15.42
C GLY A 75 -52.89 23.62 16.59
N ILE A 76 -52.71 22.30 16.34
CA ILE A 76 -52.35 21.32 17.38
C ILE A 76 -50.82 21.25 17.48
N SER A 77 -50.29 21.60 18.65
CA SER A 77 -48.86 21.50 18.96
C SER A 77 -48.51 20.07 19.39
N THR A 78 -47.78 19.33 18.55
CA THR A 78 -47.28 18.00 18.90
C THR A 78 -45.81 18.11 19.32
N THR A 79 -45.51 17.64 20.52
CA THR A 79 -44.15 17.60 21.06
C THR A 79 -43.46 16.32 20.58
N LYS A 80 -42.47 16.44 19.71
CA LYS A 80 -41.70 15.29 19.19
C LYS A 80 -40.29 15.30 19.77
N LEU A 81 -39.89 14.20 20.39
CA LEU A 81 -38.51 13.95 20.79
C LEU A 81 -37.73 13.49 19.56
N VAL A 82 -36.69 14.24 19.21
CA VAL A 82 -35.77 13.92 18.11
C VAL A 82 -34.41 13.59 18.73
N GLU A 83 -33.95 12.37 18.50
CA GLU A 83 -32.62 11.93 18.94
C GLU A 83 -31.55 12.36 17.91
N GLY A 84 -30.50 12.99 18.40
CA GLY A 84 -29.34 13.43 17.63
C GLY A 84 -28.04 12.93 18.24
N LYS A 85 -26.98 12.88 17.41
CA LYS A 85 -25.62 12.55 17.84
C LYS A 85 -24.69 13.69 17.44
N LEU A 86 -24.00 14.26 18.42
CA LEU A 86 -22.96 15.26 18.20
C LEU A 86 -21.59 14.58 18.29
N HIS A 87 -20.77 14.74 17.25
CA HIS A 87 -19.40 14.24 17.23
C HIS A 87 -18.43 15.38 17.53
N ILE A 88 -17.68 15.26 18.61
CA ILE A 88 -16.72 16.26 19.07
C ILE A 88 -15.31 15.68 18.89
N LEU A 89 -14.51 16.36 18.08
CA LEU A 89 -13.09 16.07 17.91
C LEU A 89 -12.26 16.84 18.95
N PRO A 90 -11.12 16.31 19.41
CA PRO A 90 -10.23 17.03 20.30
C PRO A 90 -9.64 18.27 19.60
N GLU A 91 -9.60 19.41 20.31
CA GLU A 91 -8.99 20.66 19.81
C GLU A 91 -7.47 20.56 19.71
N SER A 92 -6.85 19.80 20.63
CA SER A 92 -5.44 19.46 20.61
C SER A 92 -5.27 17.99 20.96
N LEU A 93 -4.48 17.28 20.17
CA LEU A 93 -4.18 15.87 20.37
C LEU A 93 -2.66 15.72 20.48
N VAL A 94 -2.18 15.43 21.69
CA VAL A 94 -0.77 15.10 21.94
C VAL A 94 -0.69 13.59 22.15
N ILE A 95 -0.02 12.91 21.22
CA ILE A 95 0.20 11.46 21.27
C ILE A 95 1.67 11.25 21.63
N ASP A 96 1.91 10.61 22.78
CA ASP A 96 3.23 10.09 23.14
C ASP A 96 3.23 8.57 22.87
N ALA A 97 3.86 8.17 21.78
CA ALA A 97 3.91 6.78 21.33
C ALA A 97 5.36 6.29 21.36
N ASN A 98 5.63 5.28 22.18
CA ASN A 98 6.90 4.56 22.14
C ASN A 98 6.75 3.35 21.23
N VAL A 99 7.23 3.49 20.00
CA VAL A 99 7.08 2.48 18.96
C VAL A 99 8.35 1.63 18.92
N ASN A 100 8.27 0.38 19.37
CA ASN A 100 9.40 -0.54 19.33
C ASN A 100 9.47 -1.21 17.96
N VAL A 101 10.48 -0.85 17.17
CA VAL A 101 10.74 -1.45 15.85
C VAL A 101 11.96 -2.35 15.90
N GLU A 102 11.78 -3.62 15.54
CA GLU A 102 12.89 -4.56 15.40
C GLU A 102 13.19 -4.82 13.92
N PRO A 103 14.47 -4.79 13.51
CA PRO A 103 14.84 -5.12 12.14
C PRO A 103 14.68 -6.62 11.90
N ARG A 104 13.76 -7.01 11.01
CA ARG A 104 13.60 -8.40 10.58
C ARG A 104 14.29 -8.62 9.24
N LYS A 105 15.15 -9.63 9.19
CA LYS A 105 15.85 -10.03 7.97
C LYS A 105 15.10 -11.17 7.28
N ILE A 106 14.85 -11.01 5.99
CA ILE A 106 14.38 -12.09 5.10
C ILE A 106 15.34 -12.16 3.92
N GLY A 107 16.18 -13.21 3.88
CA GLY A 107 17.24 -13.33 2.90
C GLY A 107 18.28 -12.21 3.02
N ILE A 108 18.51 -11.48 1.93
CA ILE A 108 19.41 -10.30 1.89
C ILE A 108 18.69 -8.97 2.19
N TYR A 109 17.37 -9.00 2.39
CA TYR A 109 16.55 -7.80 2.60
C TYR A 109 16.27 -7.61 4.09
N GLN A 110 16.31 -6.36 4.53
CA GLN A 110 16.04 -5.95 5.90
C GLN A 110 14.84 -4.99 5.89
N THR A 111 13.86 -5.28 6.73
CA THR A 111 12.68 -4.42 6.95
C THR A 111 12.51 -4.13 8.43
N GLN A 112 11.85 -3.03 8.76
CA GLN A 112 11.50 -2.69 10.14
C GLN A 112 10.11 -3.26 10.44
N VAL A 113 10.00 -4.04 11.51
CA VAL A 113 8.74 -4.63 11.94
C VAL A 113 8.32 -4.00 13.26
N TYR A 114 7.07 -3.54 13.31
CA TYR A 114 6.45 -3.07 14.54
C TYR A 114 6.06 -4.25 15.43
N GLN A 115 6.55 -4.27 16.67
CA GLN A 115 6.00 -5.14 17.72
C GLN A 115 4.92 -4.36 18.47
N GLY A 116 3.76 -4.99 18.63
CA GLY A 116 2.69 -4.49 19.50
C GLY A 116 3.01 -4.67 20.97
#